data_AF-A0A1D2SFG6-F1
#
_entry.id   AF-A0A1D2SFG6-F1
#
_cell.length_a   1.000
_cell.length_b   1.000
_cell.length_c   1.000
_cell.angle_alpha   90.00
_cell.angle_beta   90.00
_cell.angle_gamma   90.00
#
_symmetry.space_group_name_H-M   'P 1'
#
loop_
_entity.id
_entity.type
_entity.pdbx_description
1 polymer ?
#
loop_
_entity_poly.entity_id
_entity_poly.type
_entity_poly.pdbx_seq_one_letter_code
_entity_poly.pdbx_strand_id
1 'polypeptide(L)'
;MIYEFKSRATGSVIMTKPVAEWILKIVGKEPGATGIVTVEQMPAAVAALRKAIDEERATLAEEASGTAAGAPEESTGEDAYPVSLAQRAFPFIEMLEAAHKAGKDVTWGV
;
A
#
# COMPACT_ATOMS: atom_id res chain seq x y z
N MET A 1 -15.64 -6.35 6.59
CA MET A 1 -14.98 -7.41 5.79
C MET A 1 -13.49 -7.09 5.74
N ILE A 2 -12.65 -8.11 5.85
CA ILE A 2 -11.18 -7.98 5.77
C ILE A 2 -10.71 -8.66 4.48
N TYR A 3 -9.60 -8.19 3.93
CA TYR A 3 -8.90 -8.86 2.84
C TYR A 3 -7.69 -9.58 3.42
N GLU A 4 -7.46 -10.80 2.98
CA GLU A 4 -6.25 -11.56 3.27
C GLU A 4 -5.52 -11.83 1.96
N PHE A 5 -4.38 -11.17 1.78
CA PHE A 5 -3.46 -11.42 0.69
C PHE A 5 -2.49 -12.51 1.11
N LYS A 6 -2.35 -13.54 0.29
CA LYS A 6 -1.51 -14.72 0.55
C LYS A 6 -0.44 -14.82 -0.51
N SER A 7 0.79 -15.08 -0.09
CA SER A 7 1.89 -15.50 -0.95
C SER A 7 2.60 -16.69 -0.32
N ARG A 8 2.99 -17.66 -1.15
CA ARG A 8 3.83 -18.78 -0.68
C ARG A 8 5.21 -18.32 -0.22
N ALA A 9 5.64 -17.12 -0.59
CA ALA A 9 6.95 -16.58 -0.22
C ALA A 9 6.96 -15.87 1.14
N THR A 10 5.87 -15.19 1.49
CA THR A 10 5.85 -14.23 2.62
C THR A 10 4.76 -14.53 3.66
N GLY A 11 3.87 -15.50 3.40
CA GLY A 11 2.71 -15.76 4.25
C GLY A 11 1.52 -14.87 3.89
N SER A 12 0.77 -14.44 4.91
CA SER A 12 -0.46 -13.65 4.74
C SER A 12 -0.30 -12.21 5.24
N VAL A 13 -0.85 -11.25 4.50
CA VAL A 13 -1.03 -9.86 4.90
C VAL A 13 -2.53 -9.58 4.95
N ILE A 14 -3.01 -9.20 6.12
CA ILE A 14 -4.42 -8.91 6.36
C ILE A 14 -4.61 -7.40 6.45
N MET A 15 -5.64 -6.89 5.79
CA MET A 15 -5.99 -5.48 5.81
C MET A 15 -7.50 -5.26 5.79
N THR A 16 -7.91 -4.09 6.27
CA THR A 16 -9.32 -3.71 6.28
C THR A 16 -9.80 -3.47 4.85
N LYS A 17 -11.08 -3.78 4.58
CA LYS A 17 -11.72 -3.53 3.27
C LYS A 17 -11.38 -2.17 2.63
N PRO A 18 -11.54 -1.02 3.31
CA PRO A 18 -11.29 0.27 2.66
C PRO A 18 -9.84 0.43 2.20
N VAL A 19 -8.88 -0.09 2.97
CA VAL A 19 -7.45 -0.02 2.64
C VAL A 19 -7.14 -0.94 1.46
N ALA A 20 -7.63 -2.19 1.51
CA ALA A 20 -7.41 -3.17 0.46
C ALA A 20 -7.98 -2.72 -0.89
N GLU A 21 -9.22 -2.25 -0.91
CA GLU A 21 -9.87 -1.79 -2.15
C GLU A 21 -9.18 -0.56 -2.73
N TRP A 22 -8.67 0.32 -1.87
CA TRP A 22 -7.91 1.48 -2.29
C TRP A 22 -6.55 1.08 -2.90
N ILE A 23 -5.80 0.17 -2.27
CA ILE A 23 -4.54 -0.38 -2.81
C ILE A 23 -4.79 -1.07 -4.15
N LEU A 24 -5.83 -1.91 -4.24
CA LEU A 24 -6.18 -2.63 -5.46
C LEU A 24 -6.47 -1.67 -6.62
N LYS A 25 -7.21 -0.58 -6.37
CA LYS A 25 -7.47 0.45 -7.38
C LYS A 25 -6.19 1.08 -7.92
N ILE A 26 -5.20 1.36 -7.07
CA ILE A 26 -3.91 1.93 -7.50
C ILE A 26 -3.08 0.96 -8.34
N VAL A 27 -3.11 -0.31 -7.96
CA VAL A 27 -2.45 -1.39 -8.70
C VAL A 27 -3.18 -1.70 -10.02
N GLY A 28 -4.32 -1.05 -10.29
CA GLY A 28 -5.14 -1.29 -11.48
C GLY A 28 -5.88 -2.63 -11.43
N LYS A 29 -6.15 -3.13 -10.22
CA LYS A 29 -6.92 -4.35 -9.97
C LYS A 29 -8.31 -3.99 -9.51
N GLU A 30 -9.29 -4.73 -10.03
CA GLU A 30 -10.67 -4.56 -9.60
C GLU A 30 -10.83 -5.09 -8.17
N PRO A 31 -11.34 -4.29 -7.22
CA PRO A 31 -11.63 -4.76 -5.87
C PRO A 31 -12.71 -5.83 -5.94
N GLY A 32 -12.38 -7.04 -5.50
CA GLY A 32 -13.29 -8.19 -5.59
C GLY A 32 -12.96 -9.24 -4.54
N ALA A 33 -13.90 -10.17 -4.35
CA ALA A 33 -13.75 -11.24 -3.36
C ALA A 33 -12.50 -12.11 -3.61
N THR A 34 -12.10 -12.25 -4.87
CA THR A 34 -10.95 -13.05 -5.31
C THR A 34 -10.08 -12.27 -6.29
N GLY A 35 -8.80 -12.61 -6.35
CA GLY A 35 -7.91 -12.11 -7.38
C GLY A 35 -6.44 -12.50 -7.19
N ILE A 36 -5.62 -12.05 -8.14
CA ILE A 36 -4.20 -12.39 -8.23
C ILE A 36 -3.38 -11.22 -8.76
N VAL A 37 -2.20 -11.02 -8.16
CA VAL A 37 -1.09 -10.22 -8.71
C VAL A 37 -0.01 -11.21 -9.11
N THR A 38 0.25 -11.32 -10.42
CA THR A 38 1.30 -12.20 -10.94
C THR A 38 2.68 -11.59 -10.71
N VAL A 39 3.72 -12.42 -10.70
CA VAL A 39 5.13 -11.96 -10.57
C VAL A 39 5.45 -10.83 -11.55
N GLU A 40 5.02 -10.94 -12.81
CA GLU A 40 5.25 -9.93 -13.85
C GLU A 40 4.56 -8.58 -13.56
N GLN A 41 3.47 -8.60 -12.78
CA GLN A 41 2.70 -7.40 -12.42
C GLN A 41 3.25 -6.72 -11.16
N MET A 42 4.03 -7.42 -10.33
CA MET A 42 4.50 -6.89 -9.04
C MET A 42 5.37 -5.63 -9.18
N PRO A 43 6.33 -5.55 -10.12
CA PRO A 43 7.15 -4.33 -10.25
C PRO A 43 6.31 -3.09 -10.59
N ALA A 44 5.33 -3.24 -11.48
CA ALA A 44 4.42 -2.16 -11.85
C ALA A 44 3.49 -1.79 -10.69
N ALA A 45 3.00 -2.77 -9.94
CA ALA A 45 2.17 -2.59 -8.76
C ALA A 45 2.92 -1.79 -7.66
N VAL A 46 4.16 -2.17 -7.37
CA VAL A 46 5.01 -1.49 -6.38
C VAL A 46 5.29 -0.06 -6.81
N ALA A 47 5.61 0.17 -8.09
CA ALA A 47 5.84 1.51 -8.61
C ALA A 47 4.59 2.41 -8.49
N ALA A 48 3.41 1.89 -8.83
CA ALA A 48 2.15 2.63 -8.71
C ALA A 48 1.83 3.00 -7.26
N LEU A 49 2.05 2.07 -6.32
CA LEU A 49 1.84 2.32 -4.89
C LEU A 49 2.80 3.37 -4.33
N ARG A 50 4.09 3.27 -4.69
CA ARG A 50 5.09 4.27 -4.29
C ARG A 50 4.76 5.65 -4.84
N LYS A 51 4.31 5.72 -6.10
CA LYS A 51 3.87 6.98 -6.71
C LYS A 51 2.65 7.58 -5.98
N ALA A 52 1.64 6.78 -5.69
CA ALA A 52 0.45 7.25 -4.97
C ALA A 52 0.77 7.75 -3.55
N ILE A 53 1.73 7.12 -2.87
CA ILE A 53 2.24 7.58 -1.56
C ILE A 53 2.94 8.94 -1.68
N ASP A 54 3.74 9.13 -2.75
CA ASP A 54 4.43 10.39 -3.00
C ASP A 54 3.46 11.52 -3.36
N GLU A 55 2.45 11.23 -4.19
CA GLU A 55 1.37 12.16 -4.55
C GLU A 55 0.54 12.59 -3.32
N GLU A 56 0.24 11.66 -2.41
CA GLU A 56 -0.44 12.02 -1.16
C GLU A 56 0.46 12.89 -0.26
N ARG A 57 1.75 12.56 -0.15
CA ARG A 57 2.71 13.38 0.60
C ARG A 57 2.83 14.79 0.04
N ALA A 58 2.85 14.94 -1.29
CA ALA A 58 2.92 16.25 -1.95
C ALA A 58 1.66 17.07 -1.71
N THR A 59 0.48 16.44 -1.80
CA THR A 59 -0.81 17.10 -1.52
C THR A 59 -0.89 17.57 -0.07
N LEU A 60 -0.48 16.73 0.89
CA LEU A 60 -0.42 17.10 2.31
C LEU A 60 0.58 18.23 2.58
N ALA A 61 1.69 18.30 1.84
CA ALA A 61 2.68 19.37 1.97
C ALA A 61 2.20 20.72 1.41
N GLU A 62 1.38 20.71 0.35
CA GLU A 62 0.73 21.93 -0.16
C GLU A 62 -0.36 22.43 0.80
N GLU A 63 -1.17 21.54 1.39
CA GLU A 63 -2.14 21.91 2.42
C GLU A 63 -1.47 22.38 3.72
N ALA A 64 -0.29 21.83 4.04
CA ALA A 64 0.53 22.28 5.16
C ALA A 64 1.29 23.60 4.90
N SER A 65 1.38 24.10 3.65
CA SER A 65 2.02 25.42 3.40
C SER A 65 1.21 26.62 3.91
N GLY A 66 0.04 26.39 4.53
CA GLY A 66 -0.64 27.35 5.41
C GLY A 66 -0.09 27.41 6.86
N THR A 67 0.74 26.44 7.27
CA THR A 67 1.28 26.34 8.65
C THR A 67 2.64 25.62 8.66
N ALA A 68 3.68 26.39 8.93
CA ALA A 68 5.09 26.09 8.75
C ALA A 68 5.66 24.75 9.27
N ALA A 69 6.75 24.35 8.60
CA ALA A 69 8.02 23.77 9.11
C ALA A 69 8.27 22.25 8.96
N GLY A 70 9.22 21.91 8.07
CA GLY A 70 10.53 21.39 8.52
C GLY A 70 10.75 19.88 8.71
N ALA A 71 11.12 19.19 7.62
CA ALA A 71 12.16 18.13 7.54
C ALA A 71 12.03 16.87 8.46
N PRO A 72 12.88 15.82 8.29
CA PRO A 72 12.44 14.45 8.14
C PRO A 72 12.41 13.65 9.45
N GLU A 73 11.61 12.58 9.45
CA GLU A 73 11.55 11.51 10.46
C GLU A 73 10.93 11.90 11.81
N GLU A 74 9.95 11.08 12.21
CA GLU A 74 9.40 10.92 13.58
C GLU A 74 9.33 12.18 14.47
N SER A 75 8.21 12.92 14.45
CA SER A 75 7.64 13.47 15.68
C SER A 75 6.19 13.97 15.52
N THR A 76 5.33 13.36 16.34
CA THR A 76 4.24 13.94 17.14
C THR A 76 3.80 15.38 16.83
N GLY A 77 2.61 15.50 16.22
CA GLY A 77 1.80 16.72 16.15
C GLY A 77 0.32 16.34 16.05
N GLU A 78 -0.48 16.85 16.98
CA GLU A 78 -1.76 16.33 17.45
C GLU A 78 -2.99 16.59 16.55
N ASP A 79 -2.80 16.61 15.22
CA ASP A 79 -3.89 16.51 14.22
C ASP A 79 -3.81 15.13 13.56
N ALA A 80 -4.06 14.12 14.39
CA ALA A 80 -3.84 12.71 14.14
C ALA A 80 -4.84 12.13 13.11
N TYR A 81 -4.53 12.24 11.82
CA TYR A 81 -5.08 11.30 10.84
C TYR A 81 -4.49 9.91 11.14
N PRO A 82 -5.30 8.93 11.57
CA PRO A 82 -4.83 7.91 12.51
C PRO A 82 -3.76 6.94 12.01
N VAL A 83 -3.51 6.82 10.70
CA VAL A 83 -2.38 6.07 10.11
C VAL A 83 -2.25 6.58 8.67
N SER A 84 -1.07 7.01 8.22
CA SER A 84 -0.89 7.49 6.84
C SER A 84 -0.99 6.34 5.84
N LEU A 85 -1.35 6.66 4.61
CA LEU A 85 -1.46 5.69 3.53
C LEU A 85 -0.19 4.87 3.31
N ALA A 86 0.96 5.55 3.43
CA ALA A 86 2.28 4.93 3.40
C ALA A 86 2.40 3.80 4.42
N GLN A 87 2.01 4.05 5.66
CA GLN A 87 2.08 3.05 6.74
C GLN A 87 1.17 1.85 6.49
N ARG A 88 0.02 2.05 5.82
CA ARG A 88 -0.93 0.97 5.51
C ARG A 88 -0.55 0.15 4.28
N ALA A 89 0.05 0.80 3.27
CA ALA A 89 0.48 0.14 2.03
C ALA A 89 1.83 -0.57 2.18
N PHE A 90 2.67 -0.14 3.12
CA PHE A 90 3.99 -0.72 3.37
C PHE A 90 4.01 -2.26 3.50
N PRO A 91 3.20 -2.91 4.36
CA PRO A 91 3.22 -4.38 4.47
C PRO A 91 2.85 -5.11 3.16
N PHE A 92 2.04 -4.47 2.30
CA PHE A 92 1.72 -5.02 0.99
C PHE A 92 2.84 -4.83 -0.03
N ILE A 93 3.51 -3.68 0.00
CA ILE A 93 4.70 -3.40 -0.83
C ILE A 93 5.81 -4.41 -0.51
N GLU A 94 6.12 -4.61 0.77
CA GLU A 94 7.11 -5.60 1.23
C GLU A 94 6.74 -7.02 0.77
N MET A 95 5.46 -7.38 0.88
CA MET A 95 4.97 -8.65 0.36
C MET A 95 5.19 -8.78 -1.15
N LEU A 96 4.88 -7.76 -1.95
CA LEU A 96 5.08 -7.79 -3.40
C LEU A 96 6.56 -7.89 -3.77
N GLU A 97 7.43 -7.15 -3.10
CA GLU A 97 8.88 -7.17 -3.37
C GLU A 97 9.50 -8.54 -3.04
N ALA A 98 9.15 -9.11 -1.89
CA ALA A 98 9.64 -10.42 -1.48
C ALA A 98 9.03 -11.55 -2.32
N ALA A 99 7.75 -11.47 -2.67
CA ALA A 99 7.08 -12.43 -3.56
C ALA A 99 7.67 -12.38 -4.98
N HIS A 100 7.98 -11.19 -5.49
CA HIS A 100 8.65 -11.00 -6.78
C HIS A 100 10.05 -11.64 -6.76
N LYS A 101 10.85 -11.37 -5.72
CA LYS A 101 12.18 -11.97 -5.56
C LYS A 101 12.15 -13.49 -5.49
N ALA A 102 11.08 -14.06 -4.91
CA ALA A 102 10.87 -15.50 -4.81
C ALA A 102 10.16 -16.12 -6.03
N GLY A 103 9.73 -15.30 -7.01
CA GLY A 103 8.97 -15.75 -8.17
C GLY A 103 7.65 -16.42 -7.80
N LYS A 104 6.94 -15.89 -6.79
CA LYS A 104 5.63 -16.39 -6.34
C LYS A 104 4.57 -15.32 -6.50
N ASP A 105 3.38 -15.72 -6.92
CA ASP A 105 2.23 -14.83 -7.04
C ASP A 105 1.64 -14.44 -5.67
N VAL A 106 0.91 -13.33 -5.63
CA VAL A 106 0.07 -12.92 -4.48
C VAL A 106 -1.40 -13.11 -4.85
N THR A 107 -2.15 -13.83 -4.02
CA THR A 107 -3.57 -14.14 -4.25
C THR A 107 -4.43 -13.75 -3.06
N TRP A 108 -5.70 -13.43 -3.27
CA TRP A 108 -6.69 -13.25 -2.19
C TRP A 108 -8.01 -13.94 -2.54
N GLY A 109 -8.81 -14.23 -1.52
CA GLY A 109 -10.11 -14.91 -1.68
C GLY A 109 -10.03 -16.42 -1.93
N VAL A 110 -8.85 -17.01 -1.74
CA VAL A 110 -8.61 -18.46 -1.86
C VAL A 110 -8.76 -19.19 -0.53
#